data_AF-A0A369QEF0-F1
#
_entry.id   AF-A0A369QEF0-F1
#
_cell.length_a   1.000
_cell.length_b   1.000
_cell.length_c   1.000
_cell.angle_alpha   90.00
_cell.angle_beta   90.00
_cell.angle_gamma   90.00
#
_symmetry.space_group_name_H-M   'P 1'
#
loop_
_entity.id
_entity.type
_entity.pdbx_description
1 polymer ?
#
loop_
_entity_poly.entity_id
_entity_poly.type
_entity_poly.pdbx_seq_one_letter_code
_entity_poly.pdbx_strand_id
1 'polypeptide(L)'
;MDIQEYIASGVLELYATGLLTPPEKAEVERMVALYPEIKAELDAISETLDTYAQLHAVEPPAHLKENILSRINANPGLPEYSATDSGESNFKQIPFSPDLDNPGFVSPVPVRSVNSWWAMAATVLLLISAGLNFYFYRNWQTTENRYQVALATQESYAQQLQQVNQKYQVTADELAVITHRLTQKVKLKGVPKSPSSLAVVYWNTETKDVFVKVADLPKPPANRQYQLWALENGKPIDAGMLSDRSDSTAVQRMKAVNQAQAFAITLEPKGGSVNPTMADMYVMGQI
;
A
#
# COMPACT_ATOMS: atom_id res chain seq x y z
N MET A 1 -15.63 -16.08 -12.78
CA MET A 1 -16.37 -15.01 -12.09
C MET A 1 -16.10 -15.19 -10.62
N ASP A 2 -15.63 -14.14 -9.96
CA ASP A 2 -15.36 -14.19 -8.53
C ASP A 2 -16.69 -14.03 -7.77
N ILE A 3 -17.07 -15.04 -6.97
CA ILE A 3 -18.33 -15.07 -6.24
C ILE A 3 -18.36 -13.94 -5.19
N GLN A 4 -17.20 -13.61 -4.61
CA GLN A 4 -17.08 -12.57 -3.60
C GLN A 4 -17.24 -11.17 -4.22
N GLU A 5 -16.73 -10.98 -5.43
CA GLU A 5 -16.93 -9.75 -6.20
C GLU A 5 -18.40 -9.56 -6.60
N TYR A 6 -19.08 -10.65 -6.97
CA TYR A 6 -20.51 -10.62 -7.30
C TYR A 6 -21.38 -10.28 -6.08
N ILE A 7 -21.09 -10.87 -4.92
CA ILE A 7 -21.76 -10.52 -3.65
C ILE A 7 -21.51 -9.05 -3.30
N ALA A 8 -20.26 -8.59 -3.42
CA ALA A 8 -19.89 -7.20 -3.10
C ALA A 8 -20.38 -6.15 -4.13
N SER A 9 -20.96 -6.58 -5.26
CA SER A 9 -21.39 -5.68 -6.34
C SER A 9 -22.66 -4.88 -6.02
N GLY A 10 -23.41 -5.26 -4.98
CA GLY A 10 -24.68 -4.64 -4.62
C GLY A 10 -25.89 -5.15 -5.42
N VAL A 11 -25.69 -6.14 -6.29
CA VAL A 11 -26.75 -6.66 -7.17
C VAL A 11 -27.83 -7.44 -6.40
N LEU A 12 -27.48 -8.09 -5.29
CA LEU A 12 -28.41 -8.89 -4.48
C LEU A 12 -29.37 -8.01 -3.67
N GLU A 13 -28.91 -6.85 -3.21
CA GLU A 13 -29.72 -5.84 -2.52
C GLU A 13 -30.72 -5.19 -3.48
N LEU A 14 -30.29 -4.89 -4.71
CA LEU A 14 -31.16 -4.39 -5.77
C LEU A 14 -32.19 -5.45 -6.19
N TYR A 15 -31.80 -6.73 -6.19
CA TYR A 15 -32.73 -7.83 -6.43
C TYR A 15 -33.79 -7.92 -5.31
N ALA A 16 -33.36 -7.93 -4.05
CA ALA A 16 -34.24 -8.07 -2.89
C ALA A 16 -35.23 -6.89 -2.75
N THR A 17 -34.84 -5.69 -3.19
CA THR A 17 -35.70 -4.50 -3.21
C THR A 17 -36.55 -4.37 -4.48
N GLY A 18 -36.37 -5.26 -5.47
CA GLY A 18 -37.14 -5.27 -6.71
C GLY A 18 -36.78 -4.15 -7.70
N LEU A 19 -35.57 -3.61 -7.62
CA LEU A 19 -35.10 -2.49 -8.46
C LEU A 19 -34.32 -2.93 -9.72
N LEU A 20 -34.05 -4.23 -9.87
CA LEU A 20 -33.35 -4.76 -11.05
C LEU A 20 -34.22 -4.78 -12.31
N THR A 21 -33.56 -4.65 -13.46
CA THR A 21 -34.22 -4.88 -14.76
C THR A 21 -34.51 -6.37 -14.97
N PRO A 22 -35.50 -6.73 -15.82
CA PRO A 22 -35.81 -8.14 -16.12
C PRO A 22 -34.61 -9.04 -16.52
N PRO A 23 -33.65 -8.61 -17.36
CA PRO A 23 -32.49 -9.44 -17.69
C PRO A 23 -31.53 -9.64 -16.51
N GLU A 24 -31.33 -8.61 -15.67
CA GLU A 24 -30.47 -8.70 -14.48
C GLU A 24 -31.10 -9.62 -13.43
N LYS A 25 -32.43 -9.55 -13.28
CA LYS A 25 -33.19 -10.44 -12.40
C LYS A 25 -32.99 -11.91 -12.78
N ALA A 26 -33.12 -12.24 -14.06
CA ALA A 26 -32.93 -13.60 -14.56
C ALA A 26 -31.50 -14.10 -14.34
N GLU A 27 -30.51 -13.20 -14.39
CA GLU A 27 -29.13 -13.55 -14.09
C GLU A 27 -28.91 -13.86 -12.61
N VAL A 28 -29.47 -13.05 -11.70
CA VAL A 28 -29.42 -13.34 -10.26
C VAL A 28 -30.09 -14.68 -9.95
N GLU A 29 -31.26 -14.97 -10.53
CA GLU A 29 -31.97 -16.26 -10.34
C GLU A 29 -31.11 -17.44 -10.81
N ARG A 30 -30.42 -17.30 -11.96
CA ARG A 30 -29.48 -18.31 -12.46
C ARG A 30 -28.31 -18.50 -11.49
N MET A 31 -27.72 -17.41 -11.01
CA MET A 31 -26.57 -17.42 -10.11
C MET A 31 -26.92 -18.03 -8.74
N VAL A 32 -28.11 -17.76 -8.21
CA VAL A 32 -28.64 -18.37 -6.98
C VAL A 32 -28.83 -19.88 -7.14
N ALA A 33 -29.25 -20.35 -8.31
CA ALA A 33 -29.40 -21.80 -8.58
C ALA A 33 -28.06 -22.53 -8.70
N LEU A 34 -27.01 -21.84 -9.16
CA LEU A 34 -25.68 -22.40 -9.39
C LEU A 34 -24.77 -22.35 -8.15
N TYR A 35 -24.90 -21.31 -7.32
CA TYR A 35 -23.99 -21.06 -6.20
C TYR A 35 -24.75 -20.91 -4.87
N PRO A 36 -24.63 -21.88 -3.95
CA PRO A 36 -25.34 -21.84 -2.67
C PRO A 36 -24.87 -20.69 -1.76
N GLU A 37 -23.66 -20.19 -1.96
CA GLU A 37 -23.11 -19.02 -1.25
C GLU A 37 -23.90 -17.74 -1.57
N ILE A 38 -24.25 -17.54 -2.85
CA ILE A 38 -25.07 -16.40 -3.30
C ILE A 38 -26.49 -16.51 -2.74
N LYS A 39 -27.04 -17.74 -2.67
CA LYS A 39 -28.32 -17.98 -2.04
C LYS A 39 -28.30 -17.63 -0.55
N ALA A 40 -27.27 -18.04 0.18
CA ALA A 40 -27.14 -17.76 1.60
C ALA A 40 -27.08 -16.25 1.88
N GLU A 41 -26.36 -15.50 1.04
CA GLU A 41 -26.28 -14.04 1.16
C GLU A 41 -27.64 -13.37 0.87
N LEU A 42 -28.32 -13.82 -0.20
CA LEU A 42 -29.65 -13.29 -0.54
C LEU A 42 -30.69 -13.59 0.56
N ASP A 43 -30.62 -14.77 1.17
CA ASP A 43 -31.48 -15.15 2.30
C ASP A 43 -31.21 -14.22 3.51
N ALA A 44 -29.94 -13.91 3.82
CA ALA A 44 -29.56 -12.99 4.91
C ALA A 44 -30.01 -11.53 4.67
N ILE A 45 -29.90 -11.05 3.42
CA ILE A 45 -30.43 -9.73 3.01
C ILE A 45 -31.95 -9.70 3.20
N SER A 46 -32.64 -10.76 2.76
CA SER A 46 -34.11 -10.85 2.86
C SER A 46 -34.58 -10.88 4.31
N GLU A 47 -33.89 -11.61 5.19
CA GLU A 47 -34.17 -11.64 6.63
C GLU A 47 -34.00 -10.26 7.29
N THR A 48 -32.97 -9.53 6.88
CA THR A 48 -32.73 -8.16 7.36
C THR A 48 -33.85 -7.22 6.93
N LEU A 49 -34.31 -7.33 5.68
CA LEU A 49 -35.43 -6.54 5.16
C LEU A 49 -36.76 -6.91 5.84
N ASP A 50 -36.99 -8.20 6.13
CA ASP A 50 -38.18 -8.63 6.85
C ASP A 50 -38.19 -8.10 8.29
N THR A 51 -37.04 -8.14 8.98
CA THR A 51 -36.89 -7.54 10.31
C THR A 51 -37.23 -6.05 10.29
N TYR A 52 -36.73 -5.33 9.28
CA TYR A 52 -37.05 -3.91 9.09
C TYR A 52 -38.55 -3.69 8.80
N ALA A 53 -39.15 -4.51 7.94
CA ALA A 53 -40.56 -4.42 7.59
C ALA A 53 -41.47 -4.68 8.81
N GLN A 54 -41.11 -5.65 9.66
CA GLN A 54 -41.84 -5.95 10.89
C GLN A 54 -41.77 -4.79 11.90
N LEU A 55 -40.59 -4.17 12.05
CA LEU A 55 -40.42 -3.00 12.91
C LEU A 55 -41.29 -1.81 12.48
N HIS A 56 -41.62 -1.73 11.19
CA HIS A 56 -42.43 -0.66 10.60
C HIS A 56 -43.82 -1.12 10.14
N ALA A 57 -44.30 -2.27 10.65
CA ALA A 57 -45.58 -2.83 10.25
C ALA A 57 -46.75 -1.91 10.63
N VAL A 58 -47.63 -1.65 9.66
CA VAL A 58 -48.89 -0.91 9.86
C VAL A 58 -50.04 -1.91 9.87
N GLU A 59 -50.92 -1.82 10.86
CA GLU A 59 -52.07 -2.72 10.96
C GLU A 59 -52.98 -2.56 9.73
N PRO A 60 -53.21 -3.64 8.95
CA PRO A 60 -54.07 -3.57 7.78
C PRO A 60 -55.55 -3.46 8.19
N PRO A 61 -56.42 -2.93 7.31
CA PRO A 61 -57.85 -2.87 7.58
C PRO A 61 -58.46 -4.25 7.88
N ALA A 62 -59.31 -4.34 8.91
CA ALA A 62 -59.84 -5.62 9.42
C ALA A 62 -60.54 -6.50 8.36
N HIS A 63 -61.16 -5.89 7.34
CA HIS A 63 -61.88 -6.58 6.27
C HIS A 63 -60.95 -7.16 5.18
N LEU A 64 -59.67 -6.78 5.15
CA LEU A 64 -58.74 -7.19 4.10
C LEU A 64 -58.48 -8.70 4.12
N LYS A 65 -58.36 -9.29 5.32
CA LYS A 65 -58.14 -10.73 5.49
C LYS A 65 -59.27 -11.56 4.89
N GLU A 66 -60.52 -11.18 5.16
CA GLU A 66 -61.70 -11.86 4.64
C GLU A 66 -61.82 -11.72 3.12
N ASN A 67 -61.52 -10.55 2.57
CA ASN A 67 -61.47 -10.31 1.13
C ASN A 67 -60.43 -11.19 0.42
N ILE A 68 -59.23 -11.31 0.97
CA ILE A 68 -58.15 -12.13 0.40
C ILE A 68 -58.56 -13.62 0.43
N LEU A 69 -59.03 -14.12 1.58
CA LEU A 69 -59.44 -15.52 1.73
C LEU A 69 -60.61 -15.87 0.80
N SER A 70 -61.56 -14.96 0.62
CA SER A 70 -62.69 -15.15 -0.30
C SER A 70 -62.21 -15.23 -1.75
N ARG A 71 -61.24 -14.41 -2.17
CA ARG A 71 -60.67 -14.46 -3.54
C ARG A 71 -59.88 -15.75 -3.81
N ILE A 72 -59.09 -16.22 -2.83
CA ILE A 72 -58.35 -17.48 -2.96
C ILE A 72 -59.32 -18.66 -3.10
N ASN A 73 -60.39 -18.68 -2.31
CA ASN A 73 -61.38 -19.76 -2.36
C ASN A 73 -62.30 -19.69 -3.60
N ALA A 74 -62.55 -18.49 -4.13
CA ALA A 74 -63.43 -18.28 -5.28
C ALA A 74 -62.75 -18.55 -6.64
N ASN A 75 -61.41 -18.53 -6.71
CA ASN A 75 -60.72 -18.70 -7.98
C ASN A 75 -59.35 -19.39 -7.82
N PRO A 76 -59.24 -20.71 -8.10
CA PRO A 76 -57.96 -21.42 -8.10
C PRO A 76 -57.03 -21.05 -9.27
N GLY A 77 -57.49 -20.26 -10.25
CA GLY A 77 -56.71 -19.79 -11.39
C GLY A 77 -56.29 -18.33 -11.22
N LEU A 78 -54.97 -18.08 -11.21
CA LEU A 78 -54.37 -16.74 -11.18
C LEU A 78 -54.93 -15.86 -12.32
N PRO A 79 -55.48 -14.66 -12.06
CA PRO A 79 -55.86 -13.75 -13.14
C PRO A 79 -54.61 -13.10 -13.75
N GLU A 80 -54.52 -13.20 -15.07
CA GLU A 80 -53.60 -12.47 -15.94
C GLU A 80 -53.77 -10.96 -15.74
N TYR A 81 -52.68 -10.25 -15.46
CA TYR A 81 -52.68 -8.80 -15.27
C TYR A 81 -52.90 -8.11 -16.63
N SER A 82 -54.16 -7.82 -16.98
CA SER A 82 -54.49 -6.99 -18.13
C SER A 82 -54.48 -5.52 -17.72
N ALA A 83 -53.49 -4.77 -18.20
CA ALA A 83 -53.46 -3.31 -18.08
C ALA A 83 -54.35 -2.71 -19.18
N THR A 84 -55.58 -2.34 -18.81
CA THR A 84 -56.45 -1.51 -19.65
C THR A 84 -57.27 -0.60 -18.77
N ASP A 85 -56.84 0.66 -18.61
CA ASP A 85 -57.79 1.75 -18.44
C ASP A 85 -57.18 3.08 -18.95
N SER A 86 -57.41 3.33 -20.23
CA SER A 86 -57.41 4.66 -20.81
C SER A 86 -58.80 5.27 -20.57
N GLY A 87 -58.99 5.89 -19.41
CA GLY A 87 -60.21 6.58 -19.01
C GLY A 87 -60.03 8.10 -19.00
N GLU A 88 -60.87 8.79 -19.77
CA GLU A 88 -60.81 10.20 -20.09
C GLU A 88 -60.81 11.15 -18.88
N SER A 89 -59.95 12.16 -19.00
CA SER A 89 -59.78 13.27 -18.08
C SER A 89 -61.03 14.18 -18.02
N ASN A 90 -61.83 14.04 -16.97
CA ASN A 90 -62.96 14.93 -16.66
C ASN A 90 -62.50 16.18 -15.88
N PHE A 91 -61.95 17.19 -16.55
CA PHE A 91 -61.71 18.50 -15.93
C PHE A 91 -62.97 19.36 -15.98
N LYS A 92 -63.59 19.60 -14.82
CA LYS A 92 -64.72 20.52 -14.65
C LYS A 92 -64.20 21.97 -14.62
N GLN A 93 -64.43 22.73 -15.68
CA GLN A 93 -64.11 24.16 -15.73
C GLN A 93 -65.16 24.98 -14.96
N ILE A 94 -64.70 25.93 -14.13
CA ILE A 94 -65.56 26.91 -13.44
C ILE A 94 -65.31 28.28 -14.08
N PRO A 95 -66.34 29.01 -14.57
CA PRO A 95 -66.15 30.35 -15.12
C PRO A 95 -65.95 31.36 -13.98
N PHE A 96 -64.96 32.23 -14.12
CA PHE A 96 -64.69 33.32 -13.17
C PHE A 96 -65.34 34.61 -13.67
N SER A 97 -66.36 35.09 -12.96
CA SER A 97 -66.89 36.46 -13.12
C SER A 97 -66.44 37.27 -11.90
N PRO A 98 -65.62 38.32 -12.07
CA PRO A 98 -65.29 39.19 -10.95
C PRO A 98 -66.48 40.12 -10.66
N ASP A 99 -67.04 40.01 -9.46
CA ASP A 99 -68.06 40.89 -8.94
C ASP A 99 -67.37 42.17 -8.40
N LEU A 100 -67.61 43.32 -9.03
CA LEU A 100 -66.85 44.57 -8.80
C LEU A 100 -67.47 45.51 -7.75
N ASP A 101 -68.57 45.13 -7.08
CA ASP A 101 -69.36 46.07 -6.26
C ASP A 101 -69.35 45.81 -4.75
N ASN A 102 -68.33 45.14 -4.19
CA ASN A 102 -68.24 44.96 -2.74
C ASN A 102 -66.89 45.38 -2.15
N PRO A 103 -66.77 46.56 -1.50
CA PRO A 103 -65.60 46.92 -0.70
C PRO A 103 -65.70 46.25 0.67
N GLY A 104 -65.68 44.92 0.69
CA GLY A 104 -65.73 44.10 1.90
C GLY A 104 -64.33 43.76 2.38
N PHE A 105 -63.91 44.40 3.48
CA PHE A 105 -62.87 43.99 4.44
C PHE A 105 -61.93 42.85 4.00
N VAL A 106 -60.69 43.21 3.66
CA VAL A 106 -59.55 42.27 3.62
C VAL A 106 -59.44 41.56 4.97
N SER A 107 -59.99 40.35 5.03
CA SER A 107 -59.70 39.43 6.12
C SER A 107 -58.21 39.08 6.04
N PRO A 108 -57.45 39.11 7.16
CA PRO A 108 -56.07 38.66 7.14
C PRO A 108 -56.05 37.21 6.64
N VAL A 109 -55.28 36.96 5.60
CA VAL A 109 -55.02 35.61 5.10
C VAL A 109 -54.54 34.77 6.28
N PRO A 110 -55.20 33.67 6.66
CA PRO A 110 -54.68 32.83 7.72
C PRO A 110 -53.33 32.30 7.23
N VAL A 111 -52.25 32.71 7.90
CA VAL A 111 -50.95 32.04 7.75
C VAL A 111 -51.20 30.59 8.13
N ARG A 112 -51.19 29.70 7.14
CA ARG A 112 -51.33 28.26 7.37
C ARG A 112 -50.22 27.88 8.33
N SER A 113 -50.60 27.54 9.56
CA SER A 113 -49.74 26.83 10.49
C SER A 113 -49.33 25.53 9.81
N VAL A 114 -48.12 25.51 9.24
CA VAL A 114 -47.54 24.26 8.76
C VAL A 114 -47.34 23.38 9.98
N ASN A 115 -47.94 22.20 9.97
CA ASN A 115 -47.77 21.23 11.05
C ASN A 115 -46.27 21.02 11.30
N SER A 116 -45.80 21.47 12.47
CA SER A 116 -44.38 21.48 12.89
C SER A 116 -43.70 20.11 12.83
N TRP A 117 -44.47 19.03 12.70
CA TRP A 117 -43.96 17.67 12.51
C TRP A 117 -43.07 17.53 11.27
N TRP A 118 -43.39 18.21 10.15
CA TRP A 118 -42.55 18.16 8.95
C TRP A 118 -41.23 18.93 9.13
N ALA A 119 -41.23 20.00 9.90
CA ALA A 119 -40.00 20.74 10.23
C ALA A 119 -39.07 19.90 11.13
N MET A 120 -39.63 19.15 12.09
CA MET A 120 -38.86 18.20 12.91
C MET A 120 -38.35 17.01 12.09
N ALA A 121 -39.13 16.48 11.15
CA ALA A 121 -38.67 15.42 10.27
C ALA A 121 -37.51 15.88 9.36
N ALA A 122 -37.59 17.10 8.82
CA ALA A 122 -36.54 17.68 7.97
C ALA A 122 -35.22 17.90 8.73
N THR A 123 -35.26 18.34 9.99
CA THR A 123 -34.04 18.50 10.81
C THR A 123 -33.40 17.16 11.16
N VAL A 124 -34.20 16.14 11.48
CA VAL A 124 -33.70 14.78 11.73
C VAL A 124 -33.03 14.21 10.48
N LEU A 125 -33.66 14.33 9.31
CA LEU A 125 -33.06 13.89 8.04
C LEU A 125 -31.76 14.65 7.71
N LEU A 126 -31.71 15.96 8.00
CA LEU A 126 -30.52 16.77 7.80
C LEU A 126 -29.37 16.33 8.71
N LEU A 127 -29.64 16.00 9.98
CA LEU A 127 -28.63 15.49 10.90
C LEU A 127 -28.10 14.11 10.49
N ILE A 128 -28.99 13.22 10.03
CA ILE A 128 -28.60 11.90 9.50
C ILE A 128 -27.72 12.07 8.26
N SER A 129 -28.13 12.91 7.32
CA SER A 129 -27.37 13.21 6.11
C SER A 129 -26.00 13.82 6.42
N ALA A 130 -25.93 14.76 7.36
CA ALA A 130 -24.66 15.33 7.82
C ALA A 130 -23.76 14.27 8.47
N GLY A 131 -24.32 13.37 9.28
CA GLY A 131 -23.58 12.25 9.88
C GLY A 131 -23.04 11.27 8.83
N LEU A 132 -23.85 10.89 7.85
CA LEU A 132 -23.43 10.05 6.73
C LEU A 132 -22.37 10.73 5.88
N ASN A 133 -22.55 12.01 5.55
CA ASN A 133 -21.58 12.79 4.80
C ASN A 133 -20.23 12.86 5.52
N PHE A 134 -20.25 13.12 6.83
CA PHE A 134 -19.05 13.10 7.66
C PHE A 134 -18.39 11.71 7.70
N TYR A 135 -19.18 10.64 7.84
CA TYR A 135 -18.68 9.27 7.80
C TYR A 135 -18.01 8.93 6.46
N PHE A 136 -18.67 9.22 5.34
CA PHE A 136 -18.11 9.00 4.00
C PHE A 136 -16.89 9.86 3.73
N TYR A 137 -16.88 11.13 4.16
CA TYR A 137 -15.73 12.00 4.04
C TYR A 137 -14.52 11.45 4.82
N ARG A 138 -14.73 10.95 6.04
CA ARG A 138 -13.67 10.30 6.82
C ARG A 138 -13.15 9.04 6.12
N ASN A 139 -14.05 8.21 5.60
CA ASN A 139 -13.68 6.98 4.89
C ASN A 139 -12.91 7.26 3.59
N TRP A 140 -13.32 8.29 2.84
CA TRP A 140 -12.62 8.76 1.65
C TRP A 140 -11.20 9.23 1.99
N GLN A 141 -11.06 10.08 3.00
CA GLN A 141 -9.76 10.59 3.43
C GLN A 141 -8.81 9.47 3.88
N THR A 142 -9.33 8.46 4.59
CA THR A 142 -8.51 7.29 4.96
C THR A 142 -8.10 6.44 3.77
N THR A 143 -8.95 6.33 2.75
CA THR A 143 -8.67 5.55 1.54
C THR A 143 -7.57 6.21 0.71
N GLU A 144 -7.66 7.53 0.51
CA GLU A 144 -6.63 8.31 -0.17
C GLU A 144 -5.28 8.20 0.57
N ASN A 145 -5.28 8.36 1.89
CA ASN A 145 -4.06 8.22 2.69
C ASN A 145 -3.44 6.81 2.57
N ARG A 146 -4.26 5.75 2.57
CA ARG A 146 -3.80 4.37 2.38
C ARG A 146 -3.21 4.14 1.00
N TYR A 147 -3.82 4.73 -0.03
CA TYR A 147 -3.31 4.65 -1.39
C TYR A 147 -1.93 5.32 -1.52
N GLN A 148 -1.77 6.51 -0.95
CA GLN A 148 -0.48 7.21 -0.94
C GLN A 148 0.59 6.43 -0.15
N VAL A 149 0.24 5.83 0.99
CA VAL A 149 1.15 4.98 1.75
C VAL A 149 1.52 3.72 0.97
N ALA A 150 0.59 3.11 0.23
CA ALA A 150 0.86 1.95 -0.60
C ALA A 150 1.85 2.28 -1.74
N LEU A 151 1.68 3.42 -2.41
CA LEU A 151 2.63 3.92 -3.42
C LEU A 151 4.01 4.17 -2.82
N ALA A 152 4.09 4.88 -1.69
CA ALA A 152 5.35 5.13 -0.99
C ALA A 152 6.04 3.82 -0.55
N THR A 153 5.24 2.84 -0.12
CA THR A 153 5.72 1.50 0.24
C THR A 153 6.32 0.79 -0.98
N GLN A 154 5.67 0.87 -2.15
CA GLN A 154 6.19 0.28 -3.38
C GLN A 154 7.52 0.90 -3.81
N GLU A 155 7.65 2.23 -3.73
CA GLU A 155 8.93 2.92 -3.97
C GLU A 155 10.00 2.45 -2.99
N SER A 156 9.65 2.30 -1.70
CA SER A 156 10.58 1.81 -0.68
C SER A 156 11.09 0.39 -0.99
N TYR A 157 10.22 -0.51 -1.49
CA TYR A 157 10.62 -1.84 -1.92
C TYR A 157 11.55 -1.81 -3.13
N ALA A 158 11.26 -0.98 -4.12
CA ALA A 158 12.12 -0.81 -5.29
C ALA A 158 13.53 -0.32 -4.87
N GLN A 159 13.61 0.65 -3.95
CA GLN A 159 14.87 1.13 -3.39
C GLN A 159 15.61 0.05 -2.61
N GLN A 160 14.92 -0.74 -1.79
CA GLN A 160 15.52 -1.85 -1.04
C GLN A 160 16.09 -2.91 -1.98
N LEU A 161 15.34 -3.30 -3.03
CA LEU A 161 15.83 -4.25 -4.04
C LEU A 161 17.07 -3.73 -4.77
N GLN A 162 17.09 -2.43 -5.11
CA GLN A 162 18.27 -1.82 -5.70
C GLN A 162 19.48 -1.89 -4.77
N GLN A 163 19.32 -1.57 -3.48
CA GLN A 163 20.41 -1.66 -2.51
C GLN A 163 20.92 -3.09 -2.32
N VAL A 164 20.02 -4.08 -2.29
CA VAL A 164 20.39 -5.50 -2.19
C VAL A 164 21.14 -5.94 -3.44
N ASN A 165 20.66 -5.60 -4.63
CA ASN A 165 21.33 -5.94 -5.88
C ASN A 165 22.70 -5.29 -6.00
N GLN A 166 22.85 -4.03 -5.57
CA GLN A 166 24.15 -3.34 -5.52
C GLN A 166 25.12 -4.05 -4.57
N LYS A 167 24.67 -4.39 -3.35
CA LYS A 167 25.50 -5.14 -2.39
C LYS A 167 25.89 -6.51 -2.94
N TYR A 168 24.96 -7.20 -3.59
CA TYR A 168 25.23 -8.49 -4.22
C TYR A 168 26.30 -8.39 -5.30
N GLN A 169 26.20 -7.40 -6.20
CA GLN A 169 27.21 -7.15 -7.24
C GLN A 169 28.58 -6.83 -6.64
N VAL A 170 28.65 -5.92 -5.66
CA VAL A 170 29.90 -5.57 -4.98
C VAL A 170 30.55 -6.80 -4.32
N THR A 171 29.77 -7.61 -3.60
CA THR A 171 30.28 -8.83 -2.96
C THR A 171 30.70 -9.88 -3.99
N ALA A 172 29.96 -10.02 -5.11
CA ALA A 172 30.33 -10.92 -6.19
C ALA A 172 31.65 -10.49 -6.86
N ASP A 173 31.84 -9.20 -7.11
CA ASP A 173 33.07 -8.63 -7.68
C ASP A 173 34.27 -8.80 -6.73
N GLU A 174 34.08 -8.53 -5.44
CA GLU A 174 35.09 -8.77 -4.41
C GLU A 174 35.52 -10.25 -4.38
N LEU A 175 34.56 -11.18 -4.40
CA LEU A 175 34.84 -12.61 -4.41
C LEU A 175 35.52 -13.06 -5.71
N ALA A 176 35.10 -12.53 -6.85
CA ALA A 176 35.69 -12.83 -8.15
C ALA A 176 37.18 -12.49 -8.15
N VAL A 177 37.56 -11.33 -7.61
CA VAL A 177 38.99 -10.97 -7.50
C VAL A 177 39.70 -11.87 -6.48
N ILE A 178 39.15 -12.11 -5.30
CA ILE A 178 39.82 -12.93 -4.26
C ILE A 178 40.03 -14.39 -4.69
N THR A 179 39.09 -14.95 -5.45
CA THR A 179 39.10 -16.35 -5.89
C THR A 179 39.74 -16.55 -7.27
N HIS A 180 40.08 -15.47 -7.98
CA HIS A 180 40.69 -15.56 -9.29
C HIS A 180 42.02 -16.32 -9.25
N ARG A 181 42.29 -17.13 -10.28
CA ARG A 181 43.52 -17.95 -10.37
C ARG A 181 44.81 -17.12 -10.37
N LEU A 182 44.75 -15.88 -10.87
CA LEU A 182 45.89 -14.96 -10.96
C LEU A 182 45.98 -14.02 -9.75
N THR A 183 45.16 -14.25 -8.73
CA THR A 183 45.22 -13.49 -7.49
C THR A 183 46.23 -14.12 -6.54
N GLN A 184 47.29 -13.38 -6.29
CA GLN A 184 48.30 -13.72 -5.31
C GLN A 184 47.85 -13.28 -3.92
N LYS A 185 47.92 -14.20 -2.97
CA LYS A 185 47.59 -13.96 -1.57
C LYS A 185 48.88 -13.69 -0.78
N VAL A 186 49.12 -12.44 -0.44
CA VAL A 186 50.32 -12.00 0.29
C VAL A 186 49.95 -11.80 1.76
N LYS A 187 50.50 -12.64 2.64
CA LYS A 187 50.28 -12.54 4.09
C LYS A 187 51.25 -11.53 4.69
N LEU A 188 50.73 -10.43 5.23
CA LEU A 188 51.53 -9.40 5.90
C LEU A 188 51.60 -9.73 7.38
N LYS A 189 52.82 -10.02 7.87
CA LYS A 189 53.07 -10.34 9.28
C LYS A 189 53.48 -9.09 10.05
N GLY A 190 53.11 -9.05 11.32
CA GLY A 190 53.53 -8.04 12.28
C GLY A 190 55.05 -7.89 12.36
N VAL A 191 55.52 -6.65 12.38
CA VAL A 191 56.92 -6.32 12.67
C VAL A 191 57.14 -6.20 14.19
N PRO A 192 58.39 -6.11 14.72
CA PRO A 192 58.63 -6.09 16.17
C PRO A 192 57.85 -5.04 16.97
N LYS A 193 57.46 -3.92 16.34
CA LYS A 193 56.60 -2.89 16.95
C LYS A 193 55.18 -3.37 17.22
N SER A 194 54.66 -4.30 16.42
CA SER A 194 53.32 -4.86 16.56
C SER A 194 53.29 -6.32 16.08
N PRO A 195 53.86 -7.25 16.87
CA PRO A 195 54.07 -8.63 16.44
C PRO A 195 52.77 -9.44 16.27
N SER A 196 51.70 -9.04 16.95
CA SER A 196 50.36 -9.64 16.79
C SER A 196 49.65 -9.17 15.53
N SER A 197 50.11 -8.09 14.89
CA SER A 197 49.42 -7.53 13.75
C SER A 197 49.41 -8.49 12.55
N LEU A 198 48.27 -8.57 11.86
CA LEU A 198 48.08 -9.44 10.71
C LEU A 198 47.15 -8.78 9.68
N ALA A 199 47.60 -8.77 8.44
CA ALA A 199 46.76 -8.42 7.29
C ALA A 199 47.05 -9.37 6.12
N VAL A 200 46.12 -9.43 5.18
CA VAL A 200 46.27 -10.21 3.95
C VAL A 200 45.95 -9.30 2.77
N VAL A 201 46.86 -9.25 1.81
CA VAL A 201 46.64 -8.58 0.53
C VAL A 201 46.32 -9.64 -0.53
N TYR A 202 45.28 -9.38 -1.31
CA TYR A 202 44.91 -10.12 -2.51
C TYR A 202 45.23 -9.23 -3.70
N TRP A 203 46.23 -9.61 -4.49
CA TRP A 203 46.67 -8.84 -5.65
C TRP A 203 46.49 -9.65 -6.91
N ASN A 204 45.65 -9.17 -7.82
CA ASN A 204 45.46 -9.79 -9.12
C ASN A 204 46.51 -9.25 -10.10
N THR A 205 47.39 -10.13 -10.59
CA THR A 205 48.51 -9.72 -11.47
C THR A 205 48.07 -9.34 -12.88
N GLU A 206 46.85 -9.71 -13.30
CA GLU A 206 46.26 -9.39 -14.61
C GLU A 206 45.48 -8.07 -14.56
N THR A 207 44.47 -7.98 -13.69
CA THR A 207 43.63 -6.78 -13.59
C THR A 207 44.27 -5.64 -12.81
N LYS A 208 45.37 -5.93 -12.09
CA LYS A 208 46.09 -5.01 -11.19
C LYS A 208 45.29 -4.60 -9.95
N ASP A 209 44.13 -5.22 -9.73
CA ASP A 209 43.32 -4.97 -8.55
C ASP A 209 44.02 -5.46 -7.28
N VAL A 210 43.93 -4.64 -6.23
CA VAL A 210 44.45 -4.93 -4.91
C VAL A 210 43.31 -4.85 -3.92
N PHE A 211 43.15 -5.88 -3.11
CA PHE A 211 42.25 -5.89 -1.96
C PHE A 211 43.03 -6.19 -0.70
N VAL A 212 42.69 -5.52 0.40
CA VAL A 212 43.28 -5.77 1.71
C VAL A 212 42.22 -6.28 2.68
N LYS A 213 42.54 -7.33 3.41
CA LYS A 213 41.79 -7.79 4.57
C LYS A 213 42.64 -7.58 5.82
N VAL A 214 42.15 -6.74 6.72
CA VAL A 214 42.76 -6.54 8.03
C VAL A 214 42.23 -7.60 8.97
N ALA A 215 43.11 -8.44 9.51
CA ALA A 215 42.72 -9.48 10.46
C ALA A 215 42.90 -8.99 11.90
N ASP A 216 44.06 -8.42 12.20
CA ASP A 216 44.39 -7.89 13.53
C ASP A 216 45.30 -6.67 13.35
N LEU A 217 44.74 -5.46 13.42
CA LEU A 217 45.52 -4.22 13.49
C LEU A 217 44.97 -3.38 14.64
N PRO A 218 45.82 -2.77 15.49
CA PRO A 218 45.37 -1.88 16.54
C PRO A 218 44.56 -0.73 15.97
N LYS A 219 43.50 -0.31 16.66
CA LYS A 219 42.69 0.84 16.23
C LYS A 219 43.58 2.10 16.14
N PRO A 220 43.59 2.82 15.00
CA PRO A 220 44.41 4.01 14.85
C PRO A 220 43.87 5.16 15.73
N PRO A 221 44.75 6.04 16.26
CA PRO A 221 44.33 7.29 16.91
C PRO A 221 43.52 8.21 15.98
N ALA A 222 42.68 9.10 16.52
CA ALA A 222 41.73 9.92 15.75
C ALA A 222 42.37 10.81 14.65
N ASN A 223 43.65 11.16 14.79
CA ASN A 223 44.41 11.99 13.84
C ASN A 223 45.34 11.17 12.92
N ARG A 224 45.23 9.85 12.94
CA ARG A 224 46.06 8.93 12.16
C ARG A 224 45.21 7.91 11.42
N GLN A 225 45.77 7.36 10.34
CA GLN A 225 45.10 6.41 9.48
C GLN A 225 46.13 5.46 8.87
N TYR A 226 45.76 4.20 8.68
CA TYR A 226 46.65 3.24 8.04
C TYR A 226 46.70 3.46 6.52
N GLN A 227 47.89 3.31 5.94
CA GLN A 227 48.12 3.38 4.51
C GLN A 227 48.80 2.09 4.04
N LEU A 228 48.33 1.55 2.92
CA LEU A 228 48.96 0.42 2.24
C LEU A 228 49.98 0.93 1.23
N TRP A 229 51.14 0.29 1.21
CA TRP A 229 52.21 0.54 0.26
C TRP A 229 52.52 -0.72 -0.50
N ALA A 230 52.76 -0.57 -1.81
CA ALA A 230 53.40 -1.60 -2.61
C ALA A 230 54.86 -1.21 -2.87
N LEU A 231 55.79 -2.16 -2.83
CA LEU A 231 57.19 -1.90 -3.18
C LEU A 231 57.40 -2.28 -4.64
N GLU A 232 57.52 -1.28 -5.50
CA GLU A 232 57.86 -1.43 -6.92
C GLU A 232 59.34 -1.10 -7.12
N ASN A 233 60.17 -2.09 -7.47
CA ASN A 233 61.62 -1.92 -7.62
C ASN A 233 62.30 -1.30 -6.39
N GLY A 234 61.89 -1.76 -5.20
CA GLY A 234 62.36 -1.25 -3.92
C GLY A 234 61.83 0.14 -3.53
N LYS A 235 61.03 0.80 -4.37
CA LYS A 235 60.41 2.10 -4.07
C LYS A 235 58.97 1.91 -3.59
N PRO A 236 58.59 2.50 -2.45
CA PRO A 236 57.21 2.44 -1.98
C PRO A 236 56.32 3.32 -2.87
N ILE A 237 55.24 2.73 -3.37
CA ILE A 237 54.15 3.43 -4.07
C ILE A 237 52.88 3.36 -3.23
N ASP A 238 52.11 4.44 -3.23
CA ASP A 238 50.86 4.53 -2.50
C ASP A 238 49.80 3.58 -3.10
N ALA A 239 49.47 2.53 -2.36
CA ALA A 239 48.41 1.60 -2.71
C ALA A 239 47.07 1.98 -2.07
N GLY A 240 46.97 3.07 -1.31
CA GLY A 240 45.75 3.64 -0.79
C GLY A 240 45.58 3.55 0.72
N MET A 241 44.58 4.28 1.23
CA MET A 241 44.28 4.40 2.65
C MET A 241 43.28 3.33 3.11
N LEU A 242 43.52 2.75 4.27
CA LEU A 242 42.57 1.86 4.91
C LEU A 242 41.46 2.70 5.58
N SER A 243 40.22 2.30 5.38
CA SER A 243 39.06 2.90 6.01
C SER A 243 38.98 2.52 7.49
N ASP A 244 38.36 3.37 8.31
CA ASP A 244 38.14 3.12 9.75
C ASP A 244 37.11 1.99 10.01
N ARG A 245 36.80 1.14 9.01
CA ARG A 245 35.75 0.13 9.10
C ARG A 245 36.06 -0.83 10.24
N SER A 246 35.14 -0.87 11.20
CA SER A 246 35.14 -1.76 12.36
C SER A 246 34.87 -3.23 12.01
N ASP A 247 34.53 -3.54 10.75
CA ASP A 247 34.31 -4.91 10.28
C ASP A 247 35.65 -5.58 9.93
N SER A 248 36.16 -6.40 10.85
CA SER A 248 37.32 -7.27 10.61
C SER A 248 37.08 -8.36 9.53
N THR A 249 35.85 -8.47 9.03
CA THR A 249 35.45 -9.48 8.04
C THR A 249 35.49 -8.97 6.61
N ALA A 250 35.35 -7.66 6.38
CA ALA A 250 35.27 -7.06 5.06
C ALA A 250 36.65 -6.94 4.41
N VAL A 251 36.71 -7.16 3.09
CA VAL A 251 37.85 -6.75 2.29
C VAL A 251 37.66 -5.31 1.82
N GLN A 252 38.76 -4.58 1.63
CA GLN A 252 38.71 -3.23 1.09
C GLN A 252 39.47 -3.18 -0.23
N ARG A 253 38.84 -2.61 -1.26
CA ARG A 253 39.52 -2.32 -2.53
C ARG A 253 40.51 -1.18 -2.36
N MET A 254 41.70 -1.37 -2.91
CA MET A 254 42.85 -0.49 -2.85
C MET A 254 43.18 0.06 -4.25
N LYS A 255 44.15 0.96 -4.35
CA LYS A 255 44.63 1.47 -5.65
C LYS A 255 45.26 0.34 -6.45
N ALA A 256 45.11 0.39 -7.77
CA ALA A 256 45.69 -0.60 -8.66
C ALA A 256 47.22 -0.56 -8.61
N VAL A 257 47.85 -1.73 -8.63
CA VAL A 257 49.31 -1.88 -8.53
C VAL A 257 49.81 -2.72 -9.70
N ASN A 258 50.68 -2.12 -10.51
CA ASN A 258 51.20 -2.74 -11.73
C ASN A 258 52.18 -3.87 -11.43
N GLN A 259 53.14 -3.60 -10.54
CA GLN A 259 54.16 -4.51 -10.07
C GLN A 259 54.40 -4.28 -8.58
N ALA A 260 54.66 -5.37 -7.86
CA ALA A 260 55.03 -5.33 -6.46
C ALA A 260 56.00 -6.47 -6.15
N GLN A 261 56.94 -6.22 -5.24
CA GLN A 261 57.85 -7.22 -4.66
C GLN A 261 57.49 -7.50 -3.20
N ALA A 262 56.82 -6.53 -2.56
CA ALA A 262 56.31 -6.63 -1.21
C ALA A 262 55.17 -5.64 -1.02
N PHE A 263 54.38 -5.87 0.03
CA PHE A 263 53.41 -4.93 0.53
C PHE A 263 53.71 -4.62 2.00
N ALA A 264 53.40 -3.39 2.43
CA ALA A 264 53.55 -2.96 3.81
C ALA A 264 52.40 -2.05 4.23
N ILE A 265 52.06 -2.05 5.51
CA ILE A 265 51.11 -1.10 6.10
C ILE A 265 51.83 -0.28 7.17
N THR A 266 51.68 1.03 7.06
CA THR A 266 52.20 2.00 8.03
C THR A 266 51.06 2.84 8.60
N LEU A 267 51.27 3.40 9.78
CA LEU A 267 50.34 4.32 10.43
C LEU A 267 50.76 5.76 10.12
N GLU A 268 49.98 6.43 9.27
CA GLU A 268 50.27 7.76 8.74
C GLU A 268 49.36 8.82 9.37
N PRO A 269 49.67 10.13 9.21
CA PRO A 269 48.71 11.19 9.50
C PRO A 269 47.41 10.98 8.70
N LYS A 270 46.29 11.51 9.23
CA LYS A 270 45.00 11.42 8.53
C LYS A 270 45.11 12.05 7.12
N GLY A 271 44.73 11.30 6.10
CA GLY A 271 44.93 11.66 4.69
C GLY A 271 46.16 11.03 4.02
N GLY A 272 47.02 10.37 4.79
CA GLY A 272 48.18 9.65 4.29
C GLY A 272 49.45 10.50 4.20
N SER A 273 50.51 9.87 3.69
CA SER A 273 51.82 10.47 3.47
C SER A 273 52.28 10.28 2.03
N VAL A 274 53.25 11.08 1.57
CA VAL A 274 53.89 10.89 0.25
C VAL A 274 54.87 9.72 0.28
N ASN A 275 55.54 9.51 1.42
CA ASN A 275 56.46 8.40 1.66
C ASN A 275 56.06 7.69 2.95
N PRO A 276 56.31 6.37 3.07
CA PRO A 276 55.96 5.61 4.26
C PRO A 276 56.77 6.07 5.47
N THR A 277 56.09 6.25 6.60
CA THR A 277 56.72 6.48 7.90
C THR A 277 57.29 5.15 8.42
N MET A 278 58.54 4.86 8.09
CA MET A 278 59.20 3.58 8.42
C MET A 278 59.21 3.26 9.92
N ALA A 279 59.27 4.27 10.78
CA ALA A 279 59.18 4.11 12.24
C ALA A 279 57.78 3.64 12.71
N ASP A 280 56.75 3.86 11.89
CA ASP A 280 55.36 3.52 12.14
C ASP A 280 54.87 2.39 11.21
N MET A 281 55.78 1.48 10.81
CA MET A 281 55.41 0.25 10.12
C MET A 281 54.81 -0.77 11.09
N TYR A 282 53.71 -1.42 10.69
CA TYR A 282 52.99 -2.40 11.50
C TYR A 282 53.07 -3.81 10.91
N VAL A 283 52.86 -3.94 9.60
CA VAL A 283 52.93 -5.24 8.92
C VAL A 283 53.68 -5.12 7.60
N MET A 284 54.35 -6.20 7.20
CA MET A 284 55.00 -6.33 5.91
C MET A 284 54.93 -7.79 5.42
N GLY A 285 54.89 -7.98 4.11
CA GLY A 285 54.97 -9.29 3.48
C GLY A 285 55.56 -9.18 2.09
N GLN A 286 56.49 -10.08 1.79
CA GLN A 286 57.05 -10.26 0.45
C GLN A 286 56.18 -11.21 -0.37
N ILE A 287 56.22 -11.04 -1.69
CA ILE A 287 55.52 -11.88 -2.66
C ILE A 287 56.32 -13.14 -2.95
#